data_AF-A0A356CQA3-F1
#
_entry.id   AF-A0A356CQA3-F1
#
_cell.length_a   1.000
_cell.length_b   1.000
_cell.length_c   1.000
_cell.angle_alpha   90.00
_cell.angle_beta   90.00
_cell.angle_gamma   90.00
#
_symmetry.space_group_name_H-M   'P 1'
#
loop_
_entity.id
_entity.type
_entity.pdbx_description
1 polymer ?
#
loop_
_entity_poly.entity_id
_entity_poly.type
_entity_poly.pdbx_seq_one_letter_code
_entity_poly.pdbx_strand_id
1 'polypeptide(L)'
;MDENYRRVKFNDVFDEKPDGSLSPKVPIEINGVNFNSGTTFSKGVVFGGIDFHLYKNRDIAIQNSEVPEENTDSTVFHIVGFYKE
;
A
#
# COMPACT_ATOMS: atom_id res chain seq x y z
N MET A 1 6.25 2.22 -20.56
CA MET A 1 5.79 2.01 -19.18
C MET A 1 4.92 0.79 -19.24
N ASP A 2 5.31 -0.30 -18.58
CA ASP A 2 4.53 -1.53 -18.56
C ASP A 2 3.09 -1.21 -18.13
N GLU A 3 2.11 -1.69 -18.89
CA GLU A 3 0.70 -1.28 -18.81
C GLU A 3 -0.05 -1.83 -17.59
N ASN A 4 0.67 -2.47 -16.65
CA ASN A 4 0.10 -3.18 -15.51
C ASN A 4 0.21 -2.42 -14.18
N TYR A 5 0.14 -1.09 -14.20
CA TYR A 5 0.12 -0.30 -12.96
C TYR A 5 -1.17 0.50 -12.83
N ARG A 6 -1.76 0.45 -11.63
CA ARG A 6 -2.91 1.28 -11.25
C ARG A 6 -2.49 2.30 -10.21
N ARG A 7 -2.89 3.56 -10.44
CA ARG A 7 -2.75 4.67 -9.50
C ARG A 7 -3.93 4.67 -8.52
N VAL A 8 -3.65 4.73 -7.22
CA VAL A 8 -4.65 4.89 -6.17
C VAL A 8 -4.23 5.97 -5.18
N LYS A 9 -5.18 6.57 -4.46
CA LYS A 9 -4.84 7.57 -3.44
C LYS A 9 -4.27 6.88 -2.22
N PHE A 10 -3.38 7.57 -1.50
CA PHE A 10 -2.84 7.06 -0.24
C PHE A 10 -3.95 6.66 0.74
N ASN A 11 -4.95 7.52 0.88
CA ASN A 11 -6.09 7.33 1.79
C ASN A 11 -7.05 6.22 1.34
N ASP A 12 -6.92 5.68 0.13
CA ASP A 12 -7.69 4.50 -0.29
C ASP A 12 -7.01 3.21 0.19
N VAL A 13 -5.71 3.26 0.49
CA VAL A 13 -4.90 2.12 0.95
C VAL A 13 -4.66 2.16 2.44
N PHE A 14 -4.54 3.34 3.04
CA PHE A 14 -4.22 3.52 4.45
C PHE A 14 -5.27 4.37 5.17
N ASP A 15 -5.54 4.04 6.43
CA ASP A 15 -6.17 4.92 7.41
C ASP A 15 -5.11 5.57 8.31
N GLU A 16 -5.20 6.88 8.47
CA GLU A 16 -4.48 7.63 9.51
C GLU A 16 -5.36 7.73 10.75
N LYS A 17 -4.90 7.14 11.85
CA LYS A 17 -5.59 7.18 13.14
C LYS A 17 -5.39 8.55 13.81
N PRO A 18 -6.22 8.93 14.82
CA PRO A 18 -6.10 10.22 15.49
C PRO A 18 -4.74 10.49 16.15
N ASP A 19 -4.00 9.44 16.50
CA ASP A 19 -2.65 9.51 17.07
C ASP A 19 -1.54 9.67 16.00
N GLY A 20 -1.93 9.75 14.72
CA GLY A 20 -1.03 9.85 13.58
C GLY A 20 -0.41 8.50 13.16
N SER A 21 -0.80 7.39 13.77
CA SER A 21 -0.41 6.06 13.29
C SER A 21 -1.15 5.70 12.00
N LEU A 22 -0.54 4.87 11.17
CA LEU A 22 -1.11 4.39 9.92
C LEU A 22 -1.53 2.93 10.06
N SER A 23 -2.59 2.56 9.34
CA SER A 23 -3.05 1.18 9.21
C SER A 23 -3.49 0.91 7.78
N PRO A 24 -3.04 -0.17 7.13
CA PRO A 24 -3.51 -0.52 5.80
C PRO A 24 -4.95 -1.06 5.87
N LYS A 25 -5.78 -0.64 4.92
CA LYS A 25 -7.19 -1.06 4.76
C LYS A 25 -7.30 -2.43 4.12
N VAL A 26 -6.35 -2.76 3.26
CA VAL A 26 -6.23 -4.03 2.54
C VAL A 26 -4.86 -4.63 2.80
N PRO A 27 -4.67 -5.94 2.64
CA PRO A 27 -3.34 -6.52 2.66
C PRO A 27 -2.45 -5.86 1.59
N ILE A 28 -1.22 -5.51 1.95
CA ILE A 28 -0.25 -4.90 1.04
C ILE A 28 1.05 -5.68 1.04
N GLU A 29 1.76 -5.64 -0.09
CA GLU A 29 3.11 -6.13 -0.22
C GLU A 29 4.02 -5.01 -0.76
N ILE A 30 5.20 -4.86 -0.17
CA ILE A 30 6.21 -3.90 -0.64
C ILE A 30 7.62 -4.47 -0.47
N ASN A 31 8.39 -4.54 -1.57
CA ASN A 31 9.74 -5.09 -1.59
C ASN A 31 9.85 -6.49 -0.92
N GLY A 32 8.85 -7.35 -1.14
CA GLY A 32 8.77 -8.70 -0.57
C GLY A 32 8.31 -8.77 0.89
N VAL A 33 7.97 -7.64 1.52
CA VAL A 33 7.42 -7.58 2.88
C VAL A 33 5.90 -7.46 2.81
N ASN A 34 5.20 -8.38 3.49
CA ASN A 34 3.74 -8.44 3.52
C ASN A 34 3.16 -7.81 4.80
N PHE A 35 2.05 -7.11 4.64
CA PHE A 35 1.29 -6.44 5.70
C PHE A 35 -0.17 -6.83 5.64
N ASN A 36 -0.68 -7.34 6.76
CA ASN A 36 -2.10 -7.63 6.88
C ASN A 36 -2.89 -6.33 7.13
N SER A 37 -4.12 -6.29 6.61
CA SER A 37 -5.06 -5.21 6.90
C SER A 37 -5.25 -5.04 8.42
N GLY A 38 -5.40 -3.79 8.86
CA GLY A 38 -5.58 -3.44 10.28
C GLY A 38 -4.28 -3.34 11.10
N THR A 39 -3.14 -3.78 10.57
CA THR A 39 -1.85 -3.66 11.27
C THR A 39 -1.47 -2.20 11.44
N THR A 40 -1.31 -1.75 12.69
CA THR A 40 -1.02 -0.34 12.98
C THR A 40 0.46 -0.09 13.17
N PHE A 41 0.99 0.99 12.60
CA PHE A 41 2.38 1.39 12.76
C PHE A 41 2.53 2.89 12.96
N SER A 42 3.43 3.26 13.87
CA SER A 42 3.73 4.65 14.20
C SER A 42 4.67 5.30 13.18
N LYS A 43 4.76 6.63 13.23
CA LYS A 43 5.68 7.42 12.42
C LYS A 43 7.14 6.99 12.63
N GLY A 44 7.92 6.92 11.55
CA GLY A 44 9.34 6.56 11.59
C GLY A 44 9.59 5.05 11.52
N VAL A 45 8.54 4.23 11.46
CA VAL A 45 8.67 2.78 11.23
C VAL A 45 8.85 2.53 9.74
N VAL A 46 9.88 1.76 9.39
CA VAL A 46 10.28 1.47 8.02
C VAL A 46 9.94 0.02 7.67
N PHE A 47 9.20 -0.20 6.58
CA PHE A 47 8.86 -1.53 6.06
C PHE A 47 9.26 -1.67 4.60
N GLY A 48 9.93 -2.78 4.26
CA GLY A 48 10.51 -2.93 2.92
C GLY A 48 11.44 -1.78 2.53
N GLY A 49 12.06 -1.09 3.51
CA GLY A 49 12.89 0.09 3.28
C GLY A 49 12.12 1.42 3.08
N ILE A 50 10.80 1.45 3.31
CA ILE A 50 9.95 2.63 3.09
C ILE A 50 9.26 3.05 4.40
N ASP A 51 9.32 4.34 4.73
CA ASP A 51 8.48 4.99 5.75
C ASP A 51 7.26 5.61 5.05
N PHE A 52 6.09 5.01 5.21
CA PHE A 52 4.86 5.44 4.56
C PHE A 52 4.36 6.82 5.00
N HIS A 53 4.73 7.29 6.20
CA HIS A 53 4.35 8.62 6.68
C HIS A 53 4.95 9.74 5.81
N LEU A 54 6.08 9.48 5.14
CA LEU A 54 6.72 10.43 4.22
C LEU A 54 5.96 10.59 2.90
N TYR A 55 5.04 9.68 2.58
CA TYR A 55 4.32 9.61 1.30
C TYR A 55 2.81 9.79 1.44
N LYS A 56 2.32 10.20 2.62
CA LYS A 56 0.87 10.32 2.90
C LYS A 56 0.09 11.26 1.99
N ASN A 57 0.79 12.19 1.34
CA ASN A 57 0.22 13.14 0.39
C ASN A 57 0.41 12.71 -1.07
N ARG A 58 0.91 11.48 -1.32
CA ARG A 58 1.23 10.99 -2.67
C ARG A 58 0.33 9.85 -3.06
N ASP A 59 0.05 9.77 -4.35
CA ASP A 59 -0.62 8.60 -4.89
C ASP A 59 0.33 7.41 -4.99
N ILE A 60 -0.23 6.22 -4.85
CA ILE A 60 0.48 4.95 -4.80
C ILE A 60 0.36 4.28 -6.17
N ALA A 61 1.49 3.76 -6.67
CA ALA A 61 1.53 2.88 -7.82
C ALA A 61 1.43 1.43 -7.34
N ILE A 62 0.37 0.75 -7.77
CA ILE A 62 0.13 -0.67 -7.48
C ILE A 62 0.32 -1.45 -8.76
N GLN A 63 1.04 -2.57 -8.70
CA GLN A 63 1.06 -3.54 -9.78
C GLN A 63 -0.28 -4.26 -9.84
N ASN A 64 -0.95 -4.19 -10.98
CA ASN A 64 -2.03 -5.11 -11.31
C ASN A 64 -1.38 -6.48 -11.47
N SER A 65 -1.47 -7.32 -10.44
CA SER A 65 -1.34 -8.75 -10.63
C SER A 65 -2.49 -9.16 -11.55
N GLU A 66 -2.19 -9.85 -12.65
CA GLU A 66 -3.19 -10.59 -13.41
C GLU A 66 -3.81 -11.58 -12.42
N VAL A 67 -4.92 -11.21 -11.81
CA VAL A 67 -5.64 -12.09 -10.88
C VAL A 67 -6.11 -13.26 -11.75
N PRO A 68 -5.74 -14.52 -11.46
CA PRO A 68 -6.49 -15.63 -12.01
C PRO A 68 -7.92 -15.41 -11.53
N GLU A 69 -8.83 -15.22 -12.48
CA GLU A 69 -10.26 -15.27 -12.20
C GLU A 69 -10.53 -16.49 -11.31
N GLU A 70 -11.53 -16.38 -10.44
CA GLU A 70 -12.07 -17.45 -9.61
C GLU A 70 -11.36 -17.81 -8.28
N ASN A 71 -11.83 -17.16 -7.20
CA ASN A 71 -11.81 -17.61 -5.79
C ASN A 71 -10.62 -17.23 -4.87
N THR A 72 -10.26 -15.95 -4.77
CA THR A 72 -9.52 -15.46 -3.59
C THR A 72 -10.15 -14.20 -3.02
N ASP A 73 -10.78 -14.35 -1.85
CA ASP A 73 -11.44 -13.33 -1.03
C ASP A 73 -10.47 -12.27 -0.44
N SER A 74 -9.26 -12.13 -1.01
CA SER A 74 -8.20 -11.28 -0.45
C SER A 74 -7.31 -10.72 -1.55
N THR A 75 -7.73 -9.59 -2.11
CA THR A 75 -6.89 -8.79 -3.01
C THR A 75 -5.72 -8.19 -2.23
N VAL A 76 -4.49 -8.61 -2.54
CA VAL A 76 -3.26 -8.00 -2.01
C VAL A 76 -2.82 -6.88 -2.94
N PHE A 77 -2.47 -5.71 -2.38
CA PHE A 77 -1.91 -4.60 -3.17
C PHE A 77 -0.39 -4.67 -3.19
N HIS A 78 0.18 -5.00 -4.35
CA HIS A 78 1.62 -4.98 -4.58
C HIS A 78 2.07 -3.54 -4.88
N ILE A 79 2.59 -2.85 -3.86
CA ILE A 79 3.06 -1.47 -3.98
C ILE A 79 4.44 -1.48 -4.64
N VAL A 80 4.52 -0.80 -5.78
CA VAL A 80 5.78 -0.69 -6.56
C VAL A 80 6.38 0.72 -6.50
N GLY A 81 5.66 1.68 -5.95
CA GLY A 81 6.18 3.03 -5.75
C GLY A 81 5.11 4.07 -5.44
N PHE A 82 5.53 5.33 -5.48
CA PHE A 82 4.69 6.50 -5.26
C PHE A 82 4.89 7.48 -6.40
N TYR A 83 3.80 8.07 -6.87
CA TYR A 83 3.85 9.13 -7.87
C TYR A 83 4.46 10.39 -7.26
N LYS A 84 5.16 11.17 -8.10
CA LYS A 84 5.58 12.53 -7.75
C LYS A 84 4.36 13.45 -7.83
N GLU A 85 4.35 14.49 -7.01
CA GLU A 85 3.46 15.66 -7.19
C GLU A 85 3.83 16.41 -8.47
#